data_AF-A0A7K1ZQB7-F1
#
_entry.id   AF-A0A7K1ZQB7-F1
#
_cell.length_a   1.000
_cell.length_b   1.000
_cell.length_c   1.000
_cell.angle_alpha   90.00
_cell.angle_beta   90.00
_cell.angle_gamma   90.00
#
_symmetry.space_group_name_H-M   'P 1'
#
loop_
_entity.id
_entity.type
_entity.pdbx_description
1 polymer ?
#
loop_
_entity_poly.entity_id
_entity_poly.type
_entity_poly.pdbx_seq_one_letter_code
_entity_poly.pdbx_strand_id
1 'polypeptide(L)' 'MTSQGHQLPDAESRHRALTAIDQSLVVEAGAGTGKTTILAGRIAVLLARGKNPENIVAVTFTESAASELLLRVREY' A
#
# COMPACT_ATOMS: atom_id res chain seq x y z
N MET A 1 -0.39 -31.70 8.39
CA MET A 1 0.83 -31.10 7.81
C MET A 1 0.55 -29.63 7.56
N THR A 2 0.71 -28.80 8.58
CA THR A 2 0.51 -27.35 8.48
C THR A 2 1.68 -26.78 7.69
N SER A 3 1.40 -26.20 6.52
CA SER A 3 2.38 -25.44 5.75
C SER A 3 2.90 -24.30 6.64
N GLN A 4 4.14 -24.41 7.07
CA GLN A 4 4.89 -23.29 7.63
C GLN A 4 4.89 -22.20 6.55
N GLY A 5 4.04 -21.19 6.71
CA GLY A 5 3.92 -20.09 5.76
C GLY A 5 5.26 -19.39 5.69
N HIS A 6 5.95 -19.51 4.55
CA HIS A 6 7.20 -18.80 4.33
C HIS A 6 6.86 -17.30 4.28
N GLN A 7 7.07 -16.62 5.40
CA GLN A 7 6.91 -15.18 5.51
C GLN A 7 7.88 -14.52 4.54
N LEU A 8 7.40 -13.53 3.77
CA LEU A 8 8.25 -12.83 2.82
C LEU A 8 9.44 -12.19 3.56
N PRO A 9 10.66 -12.19 3.00
CA PRO A 9 11.83 -11.58 3.64
C PRO A 9 11.64 -10.09 3.99
N ASP A 10 10.75 -9.38 3.29
CA ASP A 10 10.44 -7.96 3.49
C ASP A 10 9.14 -7.71 4.28
N ALA A 11 8.57 -8.75 4.93
CA ALA A 11 7.27 -8.66 5.59
C ALA A 11 7.18 -7.54 6.64
N GLU A 12 8.25 -7.31 7.41
CA GLU A 12 8.30 -6.23 8.40
C GLU A 12 8.25 -4.85 7.71
N SER A 13 9.04 -4.65 6.66
CA SER A 13 9.04 -3.43 5.86
C SER A 13 7.67 -3.15 5.25
N ARG A 14 7.01 -4.19 4.73
CA ARG A 14 5.64 -4.10 4.20
C ARG A 14 4.64 -3.74 5.28
N HIS A 15 4.71 -4.38 6.45
CA HIS A 15 3.86 -4.06 7.58
C HIS A 15 4.01 -2.60 7.99
N ARG A 16 5.26 -2.11 8.15
CA ARG A 16 5.56 -0.72 8.49
C ARG A 16 5.04 0.25 7.42
N ALA A 17 5.22 -0.08 6.15
CA ALA A 17 4.71 0.71 5.03
C ALA A 17 3.17 0.76 4.96
N LEU A 18 2.45 -0.16 5.61
CA LEU A 18 0.99 -0.11 5.72
C LEU A 18 0.51 0.61 6.99
N THR A 19 1.20 0.40 8.13
CA THR A 19 0.64 0.75 9.45
C THR A 19 1.22 2.02 10.08
N ALA A 20 2.44 2.42 9.72
CA ALA A 20 3.06 3.65 10.25
C ALA A 20 2.52 4.91 9.52
N ILE A 21 1.21 5.12 9.61
CA ILE A 21 0.46 6.15 8.87
C ILE A 21 0.72 7.59 9.34
N ASP A 22 1.20 7.77 10.57
CA ASP A 22 1.52 9.08 11.15
C ASP A 22 2.99 9.49 10.90
N GLN A 23 3.69 8.76 10.02
CA GLN A 23 5.08 9.01 9.66
C GLN A 23 5.23 9.15 8.14
N SER A 24 6.11 10.05 7.73
CA SER A 24 6.60 10.12 6.35
C SER A 24 7.60 8.99 6.10
N LEU A 25 7.37 8.19 5.06
CA LEU A 25 8.21 7.05 4.69
C LEU A 25 8.66 7.17 3.24
N VAL A 26 9.89 6.75 2.98
CA VAL A 26 10.38 6.44 1.63
C VAL A 26 10.44 4.93 1.51
N VAL A 27 9.83 4.38 0.46
CA VAL A 27 9.81 2.93 0.21
C VAL A 27 10.58 2.66 -1.08
N GLU A 28 11.76 2.08 -0.94
CA GLU A 28 12.57 1.62 -2.06
C GLU A 28 12.27 0.15 -2.34
N ALA A 29 11.98 -0.20 -3.58
CA ALA A 29 11.78 -1.59 -3.97
C ALA A 29 12.04 -1.79 -5.47
N GLY A 30 12.43 -3.01 -5.85
CA GLY A 30 12.64 -3.40 -7.24
C GLY A 30 11.37 -3.42 -8.10
N ALA A 31 11.52 -3.62 -9.41
CA ALA A 31 10.37 -3.85 -10.28
C ALA A 31 9.59 -5.11 -9.86
N GLY A 32 8.25 -5.09 -9.95
CA GLY A 32 7.42 -6.26 -9.64
C GLY A 32 7.27 -6.61 -8.15
N THR A 33 7.86 -5.86 -7.22
CA THR A 33 7.81 -6.17 -5.77
C THR A 33 6.52 -5.76 -5.06
N GLY A 34 5.53 -5.23 -5.79
CA GLY A 34 4.22 -4.84 -5.25
C GLY A 34 4.13 -3.44 -4.65
N LYS A 35 4.97 -2.48 -5.08
CA LYS A 35 4.91 -1.08 -4.62
C LYS A 35 3.50 -0.47 -4.74
N THR A 36 2.84 -0.65 -5.88
CA THR A 36 1.46 -0.16 -6.10
C THR A 36 0.48 -0.83 -5.16
N THR A 37 0.61 -2.14 -4.92
CA THR A 37 -0.22 -2.89 -3.96
C THR A 37 -0.05 -2.36 -2.53
N ILE A 38 1.19 -2.07 -2.12
CA ILE A 38 1.44 -1.47 -0.80
C ILE A 38 0.85 -0.06 -0.69
N LEU A 39 0.97 0.75 -1.75
CA LEU A 39 0.39 2.09 -1.77
C LEU A 39 -1.15 2.05 -1.67
N ALA A 40 -1.79 1.18 -2.44
CA ALA A 40 -3.24 0.96 -2.41
C ALA A 40 -3.70 0.48 -1.02
N GLY A 41 -3.00 -0.51 -0.45
CA GLY A 41 -3.28 -1.01 0.90
C GLY A 41 -3.09 0.07 1.97
N ARG A 42 -2.10 0.95 1.83
CA ARG A 42 -1.88 2.07 2.78
C ARG A 42 -3.03 3.08 2.74
N ILE A 43 -3.55 3.38 1.54
CA ILE A 43 -4.76 4.22 1.38
C ILE A 43 -5.96 3.53 2.04
N ALA A 44 -6.17 2.24 1.79
CA ALA A 44 -7.25 1.47 2.43
C ALA A 44 -7.14 1.48 3.96
N VAL A 45 -5.93 1.37 4.52
CA VAL A 45 -5.70 1.47 5.98
C VAL A 45 -6.05 2.87 6.53
N LEU A 46 -5.71 3.94 5.81
CA LEU A 46 -6.09 5.30 6.21
C LEU A 46 -7.62 5.46 6.25
N LEU A 47 -8.30 4.98 5.21
CA LEU A 47 -9.76 5.00 5.12
C LEU A 47 -10.41 4.16 6.23
N ALA A 48 -9.92 2.94 6.46
CA ALA A 48 -10.40 2.04 7.52
C ALA A 48 -10.21 2.65 8.93
N ARG A 49 -9.24 3.54 9.11
CA ARG A 49 -9.02 4.30 10.35
C ARG A 49 -9.82 5.61 10.42
N GLY A 50 -10.76 5.82 9.52
CA GLY A 50 -11.68 6.96 9.53
C GLY A 50 -11.08 8.27 9.01
N LYS A 51 -9.95 8.24 8.29
CA LYS A 51 -9.47 9.43 7.60
C LYS A 51 -10.45 9.77 6.47
N ASN A 52 -10.88 11.03 6.42
CA ASN A 52 -11.75 11.51 5.36
C ASN A 52 -11.01 11.41 4.00
N PRO A 53 -11.59 10.77 2.97
CA PRO A 53 -10.99 10.64 1.65
C PRO A 53 -10.47 11.96 1.06
N GLU A 54 -11.16 13.08 1.31
CA GLU A 54 -10.76 14.40 0.80
C GLU A 54 -9.43 14.90 1.37
N ASN A 55 -8.93 14.29 2.46
CA ASN A 55 -7.63 14.57 3.05
C ASN A 55 -6.52 13.63 2.54
N ILE A 56 -6.80 12.77 1.56
CA ILE A 56 -5.85 11.81 1.00
C ILE A 56 -5.58 12.17 -0.46
N VAL A 57 -4.32 12.45 -0.79
CA VAL A 57 -3.86 12.66 -2.17
C VAL A 57 -2.86 11.57 -2.53
N ALA A 58 -3.12 10.88 -3.63
CA ALA A 58 -2.20 9.93 -4.23
C ALA A 58 -1.80 10.40 -5.63
N VAL A 59 -0.50 10.41 -5.91
CA VAL A 59 0.06 10.92 -7.18
C VAL A 59 0.86 9.82 -7.86
N THR A 60 0.66 9.66 -9.16
CA THR A 60 1.38 8.72 -10.02
C THR A 60 1.93 9.44 -11.24
N PHE A 61 2.88 8.80 -11.94
CA PHE A 61 3.50 9.40 -13.13
C PHE A 61 2.58 9.41 -14.36
N THR A 62 1.62 8.48 -14.43
CA THR A 62 0.69 8.36 -15.55
C THR A 62 -0.76 8.26 -15.08
N GLU A 63 -1.70 8.68 -15.92
CA GLU A 63 -3.14 8.54 -15.69
C GLU A 63 -3.58 7.08 -15.59
N SER A 64 -2.95 6.19 -16.37
CA SER A 64 -3.20 4.75 -16.32
C SER A 64 -2.85 4.17 -14.95
N ALA A 65 -1.68 4.55 -14.39
CA ALA A 65 -1.29 4.13 -13.05
C ALA A 65 -2.20 4.71 -11.96
N ALA A 66 -2.69 5.95 -12.12
CA ALA A 66 -3.67 6.54 -11.20
C ALA A 66 -4.99 5.74 -11.20
N SER A 67 -5.47 5.39 -12.40
CA SER A 67 -6.69 4.62 -12.60
C SER A 67 -6.56 3.20 -12.00
N GLU A 68 -5.43 2.53 -12.22
CA GLU A 68 -5.15 1.22 -11.64
C GLU A 68 -5.09 1.28 -10.11
N LEU A 69 -4.40 2.30 -9.55
CA LEU A 69 -4.33 2.50 -8.10
C LEU A 69 -5.72 2.67 -7.51
N LEU A 70 -6.58 3.49 -8.14
CA LEU A 70 -7.95 3.72 -7.69
C LEU A 70 -8.79 2.44 -7.73
N LEU A 71 -8.67 1.64 -8.78
CA LEU A 71 -9.37 0.35 -8.89
C LEU A 71 -8.96 -0.58 -7.75
N ARG A 72 -7.64 -0.72 -7.50
CA ARG A 72 -7.12 -1.53 -6.38
C ARG A 72 -7.63 -1.07 -5.02
N VAL A 73 -7.70 0.25 -4.78
CA VAL A 73 -8.23 0.77 -3.51
C VAL A 73 -9.68 0.35 -3.29
N ARG A 74 -10.49 0.24 -4.36
CA ARG A 74 -11.90 -0.20 -4.28
C ARG A 74 -12.07 -1.72 -4.08
N GLU A 75 -11.02 -2.50 -4.32
CA GLU A 75 -11.03 -3.96 -4.11
C GLU A 75 -10.76 -4.34 -2.65
N TYR A 76 -10.28 -3.40 -1.83
CA TYR A 76 -10.09 -3.56 -0.38
C TYR A 76 -11.35 -3.14 0.38
#